data_AF-A0A527Y3F9-F1
#
_entry.id   AF-A0A527Y3F9-F1
#
_cell.length_a   1.000
_cell.length_b   1.000
_cell.length_c   1.000
_cell.angle_alpha   90.00
_cell.angle_beta   90.00
_cell.angle_gamma   90.00
#
_symmetry.space_group_name_H-M   'P 1'
#
loop_
_entity.id
_entity.type
_entity.pdbx_description
1 polymer ?
#
loop_
_entity_poly.entity_id
_entity_poly.type
_entity_poly.pdbx_seq_one_letter_code
_entity_poly.pdbx_strand_id
1 'polypeptide(L)' 'LLDVALDPDFANNRTVYLSYSEERGGGAATSVGRGRLDENGRALSNFEVIFRQEPAASGRNHYGSRLVFA' A
#
# COMPACT_ATOMS: atom_id res chain seq x y z
N LEU A 1 -1.01 -7.10 -5.31
CA LEU A 1 -0.03 -6.07 -4.91
C LEU A 1 0.37 -5.32 -6.17
N LEU A 2 0.36 -3.98 -6.15
CA LEU A 2 0.55 -3.16 -7.34
C LEU A 2 1.95 -2.53 -7.37
N ASP A 3 2.40 -1.97 -6.23
CA ASP A 3 3.75 -1.42 -6.08
C ASP A 3 4.22 -1.50 -4.61
N VAL A 4 5.53 -1.45 -4.40
CA VAL A 4 6.20 -1.39 -3.10
C VAL A 4 7.32 -0.35 -3.14
N ALA A 5 7.37 0.51 -2.14
CA ALA A 5 8.45 1.48 -2.00
C ALA A 5 8.95 1.53 -0.56
N LEU A 6 10.27 1.66 -0.40
CA LEU A 6 10.90 1.90 0.90
C LEU A 6 10.79 3.38 1.22
N ASP A 7 10.54 3.70 2.49
CA ASP A 7 10.69 5.07 2.97
C ASP A 7 12.12 5.59 2.68
N PRO A 8 12.31 6.87 2.35
CA PRO A 8 13.66 7.43 2.14
C PRO A 8 14.61 7.20 3.33
N ASP A 9 14.08 7.10 4.54
CA ASP A 9 14.82 6.83 5.78
C ASP A 9 14.69 5.36 6.27
N PHE A 10 14.45 4.42 5.35
CA PHE A 10 14.20 3.01 5.67
C PHE A 10 15.29 2.37 6.55
N ALA A 11 16.56 2.77 6.38
CA ALA A 11 17.67 2.26 7.18
C ALA A 11 17.46 2.47 8.69
N ASN A 12 16.75 3.53 9.09
CA ASN A 12 16.50 3.88 10.47
C ASN A 12 15.07 3.48 10.92
N ASN A 13 14.08 3.67 10.05
CA ASN A 13 12.66 3.50 10.43
C ASN A 13 12.04 2.16 10.00
N ARG A 14 12.62 1.48 9.01
CA ARG A 14 12.13 0.25 8.37
C ARG A 14 10.69 0.35 7.83
N THR A 15 10.23 1.55 7.48
CA THR A 15 8.89 1.80 6.95
C THR A 15 8.81 1.43 5.47
N VAL A 16 7.80 0.63 5.11
CA VAL A 16 7.51 0.25 3.72
C VAL A 16 6.11 0.70 3.37
N TYR A 17 5.94 1.19 2.15
CA TYR A 17 4.66 1.56 1.56
C TYR A 17 4.24 0.50 0.55
N LEU A 18 2.99 0.09 0.61
CA LEU A 18 2.37 -0.84 -0.32
C LEU A 18 1.20 -0.15 -1.00
N SER A 19 1.14 -0.24 -2.33
CA SER A 19 -0.09 0.04 -3.06
C SER A 19 -0.75 -1.27 -3.49
N TYR A 20 -2.04 -1.39 -3.26
CA TYR A 20 -2.78 -2.63 -3.47
C TYR A 20 -4.24 -2.35 -3.84
N SER A 21 -4.87 -3.33 -4.48
CA SER A 21 -6.32 -3.33 -4.69
C SER A 21 -7.01 -3.74 -3.38
N GLU A 22 -7.78 -2.83 -2.80
CA GLU A 22 -8.60 -3.07 -1.62
C GLU A 22 -10.04 -3.36 -2.08
N GLU A 23 -10.57 -4.52 -1.70
CA GLU A 23 -11.97 -4.85 -1.92
C GLU A 23 -12.86 -3.97 -1.03
N ARG A 24 -13.82 -3.27 -1.64
CA ARG A 24 -14.75 -2.38 -0.94
C ARG A 24 -16.16 -2.57 -1.50
N GLY A 25 -17.01 -3.23 -0.72
CA GLY A 25 -18.47 -3.34 -0.90
C GLY A 25 -18.97 -3.30 -2.35
N GLY A 26 -18.83 -4.40 -3.08
CA GLY A 26 -19.31 -4.53 -4.47
C GLY A 26 -18.32 -4.08 -5.55
N GLY A 27 -17.13 -3.64 -5.16
CA GLY A 27 -16.06 -3.22 -6.06
C GLY A 27 -14.67 -3.32 -5.43
N ALA A 28 -13.68 -2.73 -6.09
CA ALA A 28 -12.34 -2.56 -5.55
C ALA A 28 -11.77 -1.20 -5.97
N ALA A 29 -10.73 -0.75 -5.26
CA ALA A 29 -9.99 0.44 -5.64
C ALA A 29 -8.55 0.38 -5.14
N THR A 30 -7.71 1.27 -5.64
CA THR A 30 -6.33 1.40 -5.15
C THR A 30 -6.33 2.03 -3.76
N SER A 31 -5.67 1.36 -2.82
CA SER A 31 -5.34 1.89 -1.50
C SER A 31 -3.83 1.86 -1.31
N VAL A 32 -3.32 2.80 -0.51
CA VAL A 32 -1.92 2.81 -0.08
C VAL A 32 -1.91 2.68 1.43
N GLY A 33 -1.13 1.72 1.91
CA GLY A 33 -0.84 1.60 3.32
C GLY A 33 0.66 1.60 3.58
N ARG A 34 1.03 1.93 4.81
CA ARG A 34 2.41 1.89 5.29
C ARG A 34 2.50 1.02 6.54
N GLY A 35 3.63 0.37 6.74
CA GLY A 35 3.90 -0.37 7.98
C GLY A 35 5.39 -0.55 8.18
N ARG A 36 5.79 -0.94 9.39
CA ARG A 36 7.19 -1.22 9.73
C ARG A 36 7.50 -2.68 9.45
N LEU A 37 8.49 -2.93 8.58
CA LEU A 37 9.00 -4.25 8.28
C LEU A 37 9.83 -4.78 9.46
N ASP A 38 9.50 -5.97 9.93
CA ASP A 38 10.27 -6.65 10.98
C ASP A 38 11.72 -6.93 10.53
N GLU A 39 12.61 -7.21 11.48
CA GLU A 39 14.05 -7.37 11.21
C GLU A 39 14.34 -8.50 10.20
N ASN A 40 13.51 -9.55 10.23
CA ASN A 40 13.65 -10.71 9.35
C ASN A 40 13.02 -10.52 7.97
N GLY A 41 12.33 -9.40 7.71
CA GLY A 41 11.71 -9.10 6.42
C GLY A 41 10.47 -9.94 6.09
N ARG A 42 9.77 -10.45 7.09
CA ARG A 42 8.66 -11.41 6.97
C ARG A 42 7.30 -10.82 7.28
N ALA A 43 7.23 -9.75 8.06
CA ALA A 43 5.96 -9.18 8.50
C ALA A 43 6.00 -7.65 8.58
N LEU A 44 4.85 -7.04 8.30
CA LEU A 44 4.60 -5.63 8.60
C LEU A 44 3.86 -5.51 9.92
N SER A 45 4.36 -4.65 10.79
CA SER A 45 3.68 -4.21 12.01
C SER A 45 3.17 -2.79 11.87
N ASN A 46 2.17 -2.42 12.68
CA ASN A 46 1.56 -1.08 12.71
C ASN A 46 1.12 -0.62 11.31
N PHE A 47 0.50 -1.53 10.55
CA PHE A 47 0.06 -1.22 9.19
C PHE A 47 -1.14 -0.28 9.22
N GLU A 48 -1.02 0.85 8.54
CA GLU A 48 -2.02 1.90 8.45
C GLU A 48 -2.33 2.21 6.99
N VAL A 49 -3.62 2.28 6.64
CA VAL A 49 -4.05 2.76 5.32
C VAL A 49 -4.05 4.28 5.33
N ILE A 50 -3.18 4.88 4.52
CA ILE A 50 -2.94 6.34 4.46
C ILE A 50 -3.59 7.00 3.25
N PHE A 51 -4.01 6.22 2.27
CA PHE A 51 -4.76 6.70 1.12
C PHE A 51 -5.75 5.63 0.67
N ARG A 52 -6.94 6.08 0.30
CA ARG A 52 -7.92 5.27 -0.41
C ARG A 52 -8.49 6.06 -1.56
N GLN A 53 -8.46 5.48 -2.75
CA GLN A 53 -9.20 6.02 -3.87
C GLN A 53 -10.71 5.90 -3.57
N GLU A 54 -11.44 6.99 -3.80
CA GLU A 54 -12.91 7.05 -3.71
C GLU A 54 -13.52 7.73 -4.94
N PRO A 55 -14.68 7.24 -5.43
CA PRO A 55 -15.39 6.04 -4.97
C PRO A 55 -14.67 4.73 -5.36
N ALA A 56 -15.08 3.62 -4.76
CA ALA A 56 -14.66 2.31 -5.24
C ALA A 56 -15.25 2.03 -6.63
N ALA A 57 -14.45 1.45 -7.53
CA ALA A 57 -14.93 1.09 -8.86
C ALA A 57 -15.66 -0.26 -8.79
N SER A 58 -16.85 -0.34 -9.37
CA SER A 58 -17.62 -1.58 -9.46
C SER A 58 -17.03 -2.54 -10.51
N GLY A 59 -17.24 -3.84 -10.33
CA GLY A 59 -16.83 -4.88 -11.29
C GLY A 59 -15.36 -5.33 -11.18
N ARG A 60 -14.91 -6.12 -12.16
CA ARG A 60 -13.55 -6.68 -12.23
C ARG A 60 -12.64 -5.79 -13.09
N ASN A 61 -12.05 -4.77 -12.47
CA ASN A 61 -11.13 -3.86 -13.16
C ASN A 61 -9.66 -4.24 -12.93
N HIS A 62 -8.80 -3.79 -13.85
CA HIS A 62 -7.36 -3.79 -13.65
C HIS A 62 -6.94 -2.46 -13.01
N TYR A 63 -6.22 -2.55 -11.90
CA TYR A 63 -5.67 -1.39 -11.20
C TYR A 63 -4.16 -1.31 -11.43
N GLY A 64 -3.64 -0.10 -11.54
CA GLY A 64 -2.20 0.15 -11.63
C GLY A 64 -1.83 1.36 -10.78
N SER A 65 -0.64 1.34 -10.21
CA SER A 65 -0.11 2.45 -9.40
C SER A 65 1.41 2.42 -9.42
N ARG A 66 2.00 3.58 -9.13
CA ARG A 66 3.43 3.74 -8.86
C ARG A 66 3.62 4.68 -7.68
N LEU A 67 4.46 4.29 -6.72
CA LEU A 67 4.88 5.09 -5.59
C LEU A 67 6.23 5.75 -5.92
N VAL A 68 6.35 7.06 -5.70
CA VAL A 68 7.57 7.82 -5.96
C VAL A 68 7.76 8.84 -4.85
N PHE A 69 8.98 8.90 -4.31
CA PHE A 69 9.42 9.96 -3.40
C PHE A 69 10.20 11.02 -4.18
N ALA A 70 10.06 12.28 -3.78
CA ALA A 70 10.78 13.42 -4.36
C ALA A 70 12.14 13.63 -3.70
#